data_AF-A0A1I0QTB4-F1
#
_entry.id   AF-A0A1I0QTB4-F1
#
_cell.length_a   1.000
_cell.length_b   1.000
_cell.length_c   1.000
_cell.angle_alpha   90.00
_cell.angle_beta   90.00
_cell.angle_gamma   90.00
#
_symmetry.space_group_name_H-M   'P 1'
#
loop_
_entity.id
_entity.type
_entity.pdbx_description
1 polymer ?
#
loop_
_entity_poly.entity_id
_entity_poly.type
_entity_poly.pdbx_seq_one_letter_code
_entity_poly.pdbx_strand_id
1 'polypeptide(L)'
;MWPYGGDRLALSQTFGNPSDCPQISPNQPQHCRFSQLNRNNPAAQKDRLMATHIYYDGECPFCTRYVKMLRLRESLGEIALVDLRTHAEKRAELEREGFDVDQGMVVETEGRRVGGADATNALALMSTPSNLFNRLNQMIFAQPLLSATVYPVLRSGRWLTLFLMGRDAINAEETSQRQILFSFFFGLFSLFHVFNYAFAYDRYPPAMDLIAVFAAALFLLWRPGSSRALFLLMLASTISTIAQAPAQSNHTMLRTVVIVGYWLSFFWAFIRSQPIANVFENFILAGRGSLLVMYVFGIFHKINTDFMDPTMSCAVYLWQDMPAPFSMMGGSFIDYSAIYGTYVVEGAIMLGLLYRPTRYIGLVFGIFFHLFLGLSDYAAYIAFTTLSISMHVLWLDREATDRIGASPEMAFIRTRIQQPLYIAAFLTFLVGGAMAMKGHDFSLSNLYLLPFVLPLCFLILKYGKEGVGVTKEKFSTAAWVCGIAAAGLYFANGAAPYFGLKTAQSINMFANLRLEGGVSNHAVFGNAPGPFTYLNDVAEITEADDSYFLNDYKRRGFAIVYYDLIAHLADNPDVAVSYTMNGQSFTNISAADVQGDIDAMVHHPFIRKWFHFQPVQLERPEPCTL
;
A
#
# COMPACT_ATOMS: atom_id res chain seq x y z
N MET A 1 -43.42 -38.89 17.82
CA MET A 1 -44.80 -38.78 17.29
C MET A 1 -44.76 -39.06 15.80
N TRP A 2 -45.30 -40.22 15.41
CA TRP A 2 -45.81 -40.53 14.07
C TRP A 2 -46.91 -39.53 13.64
N PRO A 3 -47.39 -39.50 12.36
CA PRO A 3 -47.50 -40.61 11.37
C PRO A 3 -47.04 -40.24 9.93
N TYR A 4 -46.58 -41.17 9.09
CA TYR A 4 -47.30 -42.16 8.26
C TYR A 4 -48.42 -41.60 7.35
N GLY A 5 -48.25 -41.82 6.04
CA GLY A 5 -49.27 -41.70 4.99
C GLY A 5 -48.67 -42.09 3.65
N GLY A 6 -48.87 -43.34 3.23
CA GLY A 6 -48.53 -43.80 1.89
C GLY A 6 -49.74 -43.73 0.97
N ASP A 7 -49.48 -43.65 -0.34
CA ASP A 7 -50.39 -44.16 -1.36
C ASP A 7 -49.62 -44.57 -2.62
N ARG A 8 -50.05 -45.70 -3.19
CA ARG A 8 -49.58 -46.26 -4.47
C ARG A 8 -50.56 -45.85 -5.58
N LEU A 9 -50.01 -45.79 -6.81
CA LEU A 9 -50.56 -46.19 -8.12
C LEU A 9 -50.74 -45.10 -9.19
N ALA A 10 -50.36 -45.55 -10.39
CA ALA A 10 -50.86 -45.24 -11.73
C ALA A 10 -49.99 -44.35 -12.64
N LEU A 11 -49.53 -45.01 -13.71
CA LEU A 11 -48.93 -44.48 -14.93
C LEU A 11 -49.92 -43.56 -15.68
N SER A 12 -49.44 -42.41 -16.15
CA SER A 12 -49.84 -41.87 -17.47
C SER A 12 -48.79 -40.90 -17.98
N GLN A 13 -48.31 -41.15 -19.20
CA GLN A 13 -47.46 -40.25 -19.96
C GLN A 13 -48.23 -38.97 -20.32
N THR A 14 -47.60 -37.80 -20.14
CA THR A 14 -47.80 -36.63 -21.01
C THR A 14 -46.58 -35.70 -20.94
N PHE A 15 -46.09 -35.30 -22.11
CA PHE A 15 -45.03 -34.33 -22.34
C PHE A 15 -45.43 -32.93 -21.81
N GLY A 16 -44.49 -32.20 -21.20
CA GLY A 16 -44.69 -30.82 -20.74
C GLY A 16 -43.38 -30.01 -20.75
N ASN A 17 -43.47 -28.75 -21.18
CA ASN A 17 -42.44 -27.78 -21.57
C ASN A 17 -41.34 -27.44 -20.51
N PRO A 18 -40.16 -26.92 -20.93
CA PRO A 18 -39.02 -26.64 -20.06
C PRO A 18 -39.02 -25.22 -19.45
N SER A 19 -40.14 -24.77 -18.85
CA SER A 19 -40.22 -23.42 -18.26
C SER A 19 -40.41 -23.35 -16.74
N ASP A 20 -40.38 -24.46 -16.01
CA ASP A 20 -40.49 -24.46 -14.54
C ASP A 20 -39.30 -25.17 -13.88
N CYS A 21 -38.27 -24.42 -13.52
CA CYS A 21 -37.19 -24.87 -12.63
C CYS A 21 -37.06 -23.89 -11.45
N PRO A 22 -37.23 -24.33 -10.18
CA PRO A 22 -37.02 -23.47 -9.02
C PRO A 22 -35.53 -23.23 -8.74
N GLN A 23 -35.21 -22.06 -8.21
CA GLN A 23 -33.84 -21.58 -7.94
C GLN A 23 -33.09 -22.43 -6.90
N ILE A 24 -31.80 -22.68 -7.16
CA ILE A 24 -30.88 -23.46 -6.31
C ILE A 24 -30.05 -22.52 -5.40
N SER A 25 -29.87 -22.92 -4.13
CA SER A 25 -29.10 -22.25 -3.08
C SER A 25 -27.58 -22.55 -3.13
N PRO A 26 -26.68 -21.72 -2.53
CA PRO A 26 -25.26 -21.67 -2.87
C PRO A 26 -24.34 -22.75 -2.26
N ASN A 27 -24.84 -23.83 -1.63
CA ASN A 27 -24.01 -24.65 -0.73
C ASN A 27 -24.15 -26.18 -0.89
N GLN A 28 -24.03 -26.73 -2.11
CA GLN A 28 -23.86 -28.18 -2.31
C GLN A 28 -22.84 -28.55 -3.40
N PRO A 29 -22.13 -29.69 -3.26
CA PRO A 29 -21.05 -30.13 -4.14
C PRO A 29 -21.54 -30.46 -5.55
N GLN A 30 -20.74 -30.04 -6.55
CA GLN A 30 -21.06 -30.05 -7.97
C GLN A 30 -21.17 -31.46 -8.56
N HIS A 31 -22.39 -31.98 -8.63
CA HIS A 31 -22.75 -33.06 -9.55
C HIS A 31 -24.12 -32.77 -10.16
N CYS A 32 -24.15 -32.44 -11.47
CA CYS A 32 -25.37 -32.61 -12.27
C CYS A 32 -25.05 -32.90 -13.75
N ARG A 33 -25.76 -33.90 -14.27
CA ARG A 33 -25.86 -34.37 -15.66
C ARG A 33 -26.72 -33.41 -16.49
N PHE A 34 -26.46 -33.27 -17.80
CA PHE A 34 -27.21 -33.99 -18.87
C PHE A 34 -26.72 -33.63 -20.29
N SER A 35 -26.94 -34.60 -21.17
CA SER A 35 -26.71 -34.64 -22.62
C SER A 35 -27.62 -33.69 -23.41
N GLN A 36 -27.12 -33.17 -24.53
CA GLN A 36 -27.58 -33.48 -25.91
C GLN A 36 -26.90 -32.55 -26.93
N LEU A 37 -26.13 -33.11 -27.85
CA LEU A 37 -25.78 -32.45 -29.12
C LEU A 37 -25.84 -33.47 -30.26
N ASN A 38 -26.41 -33.00 -31.37
CA ASN A 38 -26.96 -33.77 -32.47
C ASN A 38 -25.86 -34.32 -33.40
N ARG A 39 -26.20 -35.43 -34.04
CA ARG A 39 -25.34 -36.40 -34.73
C ARG A 39 -24.99 -35.95 -36.14
N ASN A 40 -23.80 -36.34 -36.62
CA ASN A 40 -23.59 -36.99 -37.92
C ASN A 40 -22.12 -37.38 -38.13
N ASN A 41 -21.68 -38.50 -37.52
CA ASN A 41 -20.72 -39.51 -38.03
C ASN A 41 -20.32 -40.47 -36.88
N PRO A 42 -20.81 -41.73 -36.84
CA PRO A 42 -20.64 -42.63 -35.70
C PRO A 42 -19.21 -43.16 -35.50
N ALA A 43 -18.37 -43.20 -36.54
CA ALA A 43 -16.97 -43.62 -36.42
C ALA A 43 -16.09 -42.53 -35.79
N ALA A 44 -16.25 -41.27 -36.23
CA ALA A 44 -15.57 -40.12 -35.64
C ALA A 44 -16.04 -39.80 -34.21
N GLN A 45 -17.27 -40.19 -33.85
CA GLN A 45 -17.82 -40.02 -32.51
C GLN A 45 -17.27 -41.05 -31.51
N LYS A 46 -16.93 -42.26 -31.97
CA LYS A 46 -16.38 -43.33 -31.12
C LYS A 46 -14.92 -43.07 -30.74
N ASP A 47 -14.13 -42.51 -31.67
CA ASP A 47 -12.76 -42.05 -31.37
C ASP A 47 -12.76 -40.76 -30.52
N ARG A 48 -13.72 -39.84 -30.72
CA ARG A 48 -13.88 -38.64 -29.87
C ARG A 48 -14.33 -38.93 -28.43
N LEU A 49 -15.03 -40.04 -28.18
CA LEU A 49 -15.52 -40.41 -26.85
C LEU A 49 -14.44 -41.02 -25.93
N MET A 50 -13.30 -41.45 -26.50
CA MET A 50 -12.18 -42.06 -25.76
C MET A 50 -10.98 -41.11 -25.58
N ALA A 51 -10.96 -39.97 -26.28
CA ALA A 51 -9.85 -39.02 -26.23
C ALA A 51 -9.91 -38.15 -24.96
N THR A 52 -8.86 -38.25 -24.12
CA THR A 52 -8.69 -37.33 -22.97
C THR A 52 -8.20 -35.98 -23.48
N HIS A 53 -8.93 -34.92 -23.13
CA HIS A 53 -8.54 -33.55 -23.47
C HIS A 53 -8.01 -32.82 -22.24
N ILE A 54 -6.90 -32.12 -22.40
CA ILE A 54 -6.32 -31.27 -21.35
C ILE A 54 -6.33 -29.84 -21.87
N TYR A 55 -7.14 -29.00 -21.24
CA TYR A 55 -7.24 -27.57 -21.49
C TYR A 55 -6.30 -26.84 -20.54
N TYR A 56 -5.37 -26.07 -21.08
CA TYR A 56 -4.34 -25.41 -20.29
C TYR A 56 -3.95 -24.05 -20.87
N ASP A 57 -3.23 -23.28 -20.06
CA ASP A 57 -2.61 -22.01 -20.45
C ASP A 57 -1.25 -22.26 -21.11
N GLY A 58 -1.17 -22.05 -22.43
CA GLY A 58 0.07 -22.22 -23.20
C GLY A 58 1.21 -21.29 -22.79
N GLU A 59 0.90 -20.15 -22.18
CA GLU A 59 1.91 -19.24 -21.65
C GLU A 59 2.33 -19.59 -20.22
N CYS A 60 1.74 -20.61 -19.59
CA CYS A 60 2.28 -21.09 -18.32
C CYS A 60 3.40 -22.13 -18.55
N PRO A 61 4.66 -21.83 -18.14
CA PRO A 61 5.77 -22.79 -18.30
C PRO A 61 5.55 -24.05 -17.46
N PHE A 62 4.89 -23.94 -16.29
CA PHE A 62 4.57 -25.09 -15.45
C PHE A 62 3.50 -25.96 -16.07
N CYS A 63 2.39 -25.41 -16.56
CA CYS A 63 1.33 -26.20 -17.22
C CYS A 63 1.88 -26.95 -18.43
N THR A 64 2.64 -26.26 -19.28
CA THR A 64 3.24 -26.85 -20.49
C THR A 64 4.23 -27.96 -20.14
N ARG A 65 5.11 -27.77 -19.14
CA ARG A 65 6.07 -28.80 -18.73
C ARG A 65 5.41 -29.95 -17.98
N TYR A 66 4.46 -29.67 -17.10
CA TYR A 66 3.74 -30.68 -16.31
C TYR A 66 3.08 -31.71 -17.23
N VAL A 67 2.33 -31.23 -18.23
CA VAL A 67 1.65 -32.09 -19.19
C VAL A 67 2.63 -32.90 -20.05
N LYS A 68 3.78 -32.32 -20.43
CA LYS A 68 4.85 -33.05 -21.13
C LYS A 68 5.52 -34.12 -20.26
N MET A 69 5.74 -33.82 -18.97
CA MET A 69 6.49 -34.67 -18.04
C MET A 69 5.70 -35.88 -17.54
N LEU A 70 4.38 -35.77 -17.45
CA LEU A 70 3.52 -36.89 -17.03
C LEU A 70 3.49 -38.05 -18.03
N ARG A 71 4.07 -37.88 -19.23
CA ARG A 71 4.13 -38.89 -20.31
C ARG A 71 2.79 -39.60 -20.54
N LEU A 72 1.70 -38.86 -20.40
CA LEU A 72 0.35 -39.42 -20.42
C LEU A 72 0.03 -40.12 -21.75
N ARG A 73 0.71 -39.75 -22.84
CA ARG A 73 0.61 -40.43 -24.14
C ARG A 73 1.08 -41.89 -24.09
N GLU A 74 2.03 -42.22 -23.22
CA GLU A 74 2.50 -43.60 -23.01
C GLU A 74 1.50 -44.43 -22.19
N SER A 75 0.64 -43.81 -21.38
CA SER A 75 -0.31 -44.51 -20.49
C SER A 75 -1.78 -44.48 -20.93
N LEU A 76 -2.23 -43.46 -21.68
CA LEU A 76 -3.63 -43.25 -22.07
C LEU A 76 -3.86 -43.25 -23.61
N GLY A 77 -2.83 -43.33 -24.44
CA GLY A 77 -2.96 -43.24 -25.91
C GLY A 77 -3.07 -41.79 -26.43
N GLU A 78 -4.04 -41.51 -27.32
CA GLU A 78 -4.21 -40.17 -27.90
C GLU A 78 -4.71 -39.15 -26.87
N ILE A 79 -3.88 -38.14 -26.60
CA ILE A 79 -4.21 -37.01 -25.73
C ILE A 79 -4.19 -35.73 -26.54
N ALA A 80 -5.31 -35.04 -26.52
CA ALA A 80 -5.47 -33.73 -27.13
C ALA A 80 -5.10 -32.64 -26.11
N LEU A 81 -4.02 -31.92 -26.39
CA LEU A 81 -3.61 -30.75 -25.62
C LEU A 81 -4.17 -29.50 -26.29
N VAL A 82 -5.03 -28.79 -25.57
CA VAL A 82 -5.73 -27.62 -26.10
C VAL A 82 -5.28 -26.39 -25.32
N ASP A 83 -4.57 -25.49 -26.01
CA ASP A 83 -4.19 -24.19 -25.47
C ASP A 83 -5.40 -23.24 -25.51
N LEU A 84 -5.85 -22.80 -24.34
CA LEU A 84 -6.98 -21.91 -24.18
C LEU A 84 -6.73 -20.50 -24.73
N ARG A 85 -5.47 -20.12 -25.00
CA ARG A 85 -5.13 -18.84 -25.65
C ARG A 85 -5.55 -18.78 -27.11
N THR A 86 -5.52 -19.90 -27.81
CA THR A 86 -5.81 -20.00 -29.24
C THR A 86 -7.23 -20.51 -29.53
N HIS A 87 -7.96 -20.97 -28.51
CA HIS A 87 -9.29 -21.58 -28.64
C HIS A 87 -10.36 -20.82 -27.83
N ALA A 88 -10.73 -19.62 -28.31
CA ALA A 88 -11.66 -18.72 -27.61
C ALA A 88 -13.06 -19.32 -27.37
N GLU A 89 -13.62 -20.04 -28.34
CA GLU A 89 -14.93 -20.70 -28.17
C GLU A 89 -14.89 -21.73 -27.03
N LYS A 90 -13.81 -22.50 -26.95
CA LYS A 90 -13.65 -23.53 -25.92
C LYS A 90 -13.43 -22.92 -24.54
N ARG A 91 -12.70 -21.81 -24.46
CA ARG A 91 -12.57 -21.01 -23.25
C ARG A 91 -13.93 -20.54 -22.75
N ALA A 92 -14.72 -19.90 -23.61
CA ALA A 92 -16.05 -19.40 -23.26
C ALA A 92 -17.04 -20.53 -22.90
N GLU A 93 -16.87 -21.73 -23.44
CA GLU A 93 -17.61 -22.93 -23.01
C GLU A 93 -17.26 -23.31 -21.56
N LEU A 94 -15.98 -23.46 -21.24
CA LEU A 94 -15.52 -23.83 -19.90
C LEU A 94 -15.88 -22.80 -18.84
N GLU A 95 -15.76 -21.51 -19.15
CA GLU A 95 -16.12 -20.42 -18.25
C GLU A 95 -17.62 -20.41 -17.94
N ARG A 96 -18.49 -20.66 -18.94
CA ARG A 96 -19.94 -20.79 -18.72
C ARG A 96 -20.31 -21.98 -17.84
N GLU A 97 -19.48 -23.03 -17.85
CA GLU A 97 -19.63 -24.19 -16.96
C GLU A 97 -19.08 -23.93 -15.55
N GLY A 98 -18.49 -22.75 -15.30
CA GLY A 98 -18.00 -22.33 -13.98
C GLY A 98 -16.52 -22.68 -13.73
N PHE A 99 -15.77 -23.10 -14.74
CA PHE A 99 -14.32 -23.30 -14.61
C PHE A 99 -13.59 -21.96 -14.71
N ASP A 100 -12.77 -21.65 -13.71
CA ASP A 100 -11.84 -20.53 -13.76
C ASP A 100 -10.54 -20.97 -14.46
N VAL A 101 -10.46 -20.69 -15.75
CA VAL A 101 -9.35 -21.05 -16.63
C VAL A 101 -8.05 -20.31 -16.30
N ASP A 102 -8.13 -19.19 -15.59
CA ASP A 102 -6.96 -18.47 -15.10
C ASP A 102 -6.35 -19.15 -13.87
N GLN A 103 -7.15 -19.86 -13.09
CA GLN A 103 -6.70 -20.52 -11.87
C GLN A 103 -6.05 -21.88 -12.11
N GLY A 104 -6.33 -22.55 -13.23
CA GLY A 104 -5.83 -23.90 -13.44
C GLY A 104 -6.13 -24.52 -14.80
N MET A 105 -5.73 -25.79 -14.94
CA MET A 105 -6.07 -26.63 -16.07
C MET A 105 -7.43 -27.32 -15.86
N VAL A 106 -8.08 -27.67 -16.97
CA VAL A 106 -9.30 -28.48 -16.98
C VAL A 106 -9.00 -29.76 -17.75
N VAL A 107 -9.45 -30.89 -17.22
CA VAL A 107 -9.27 -32.22 -17.82
C VAL A 107 -10.64 -32.78 -18.14
N GLU A 108 -10.82 -33.21 -19.39
CA GLU A 108 -12.03 -33.87 -19.87
C GLU A 108 -11.72 -35.32 -20.25
N THR A 109 -12.42 -36.25 -19.60
CA THR A 109 -12.32 -37.69 -19.84
C THR A 109 -13.72 -38.27 -19.86
N GLU A 110 -14.07 -39.02 -20.92
CA GLU A 110 -15.40 -39.65 -21.09
C GLU A 110 -16.59 -38.67 -20.92
N GLY A 111 -16.41 -37.42 -21.33
CA GLY A 111 -17.43 -36.36 -21.21
C GLY A 111 -17.59 -35.77 -19.80
N ARG A 112 -16.76 -36.18 -18.84
CA ARG A 112 -16.68 -35.55 -17.50
C ARG A 112 -15.51 -34.58 -17.45
N ARG A 113 -15.78 -33.35 -16.98
CA ARG A 113 -14.78 -32.30 -16.79
C ARG A 113 -14.46 -32.10 -15.31
N VAL A 114 -13.17 -31.96 -15.00
CA VAL A 114 -12.66 -31.61 -13.67
C VAL A 114 -11.61 -30.51 -13.79
N GLY A 115 -11.58 -29.60 -12.82
CA GLY A 115 -10.68 -28.43 -12.84
C GLY A 115 -9.78 -28.39 -11.61
N GLY A 116 -8.67 -27.66 -11.72
CA GLY A 116 -7.82 -27.31 -10.59
C GLY A 116 -7.19 -28.51 -9.86
N ALA A 117 -7.41 -28.59 -8.54
CA ALA A 117 -6.85 -29.68 -7.70
C ALA A 117 -7.37 -31.06 -8.13
N ASP A 118 -8.62 -31.15 -8.59
CA ASP A 118 -9.21 -32.39 -9.08
C ASP A 118 -8.64 -32.77 -10.45
N ALA A 119 -8.30 -31.78 -11.29
CA ALA A 119 -7.57 -32.02 -12.53
C ALA A 119 -6.17 -32.58 -12.25
N THR A 120 -5.43 -32.02 -11.30
CA THR A 120 -4.10 -32.56 -10.93
C THR A 120 -4.19 -33.95 -10.30
N ASN A 121 -5.22 -34.22 -9.50
CA ASN A 121 -5.49 -35.54 -8.94
C ASN A 121 -5.81 -36.57 -10.04
N ALA A 122 -6.73 -36.24 -10.94
CA ALA A 122 -7.10 -37.10 -12.06
C ALA A 122 -5.88 -37.43 -12.93
N LEU A 123 -5.08 -36.42 -13.28
CA LEU A 123 -3.86 -36.62 -14.06
C LEU A 123 -2.81 -37.49 -13.33
N ALA A 124 -2.70 -37.34 -12.00
CA ALA A 124 -1.79 -38.17 -11.21
C ALA A 124 -2.23 -39.63 -11.17
N LEU A 125 -3.54 -39.90 -11.03
CA LEU A 125 -4.11 -41.25 -11.07
C LEU A 125 -3.95 -41.93 -12.44
N MET A 126 -3.94 -41.15 -13.52
CA MET A 126 -3.73 -41.63 -14.89
C MET A 126 -2.25 -41.73 -15.31
N SER A 127 -1.33 -41.23 -14.49
CA SER A 127 0.11 -41.27 -14.76
C SER A 127 0.76 -42.55 -14.25
N THR A 128 1.84 -43.00 -14.90
CA THR A 128 2.64 -44.16 -14.45
C THR A 128 3.87 -43.70 -13.65
N PRO A 129 4.26 -44.38 -12.54
CA PRO A 129 5.39 -44.04 -11.69
C PRO A 129 6.76 -44.42 -12.30
N SER A 130 6.96 -44.08 -13.57
CA SER A 130 8.11 -44.47 -14.40
C SER A 130 9.42 -43.76 -14.01
N ASN A 131 9.35 -42.60 -13.34
CA ASN A 131 10.52 -41.86 -12.86
C ASN A 131 10.28 -41.22 -11.49
N LEU A 132 11.33 -40.67 -10.87
CA LEU A 132 11.25 -40.06 -9.54
C LEU A 132 10.20 -38.94 -9.45
N PHE A 133 10.10 -38.11 -10.49
CA PHE A 133 9.11 -37.04 -10.56
C PHE A 133 7.68 -37.60 -10.56
N ASN A 134 7.38 -38.59 -11.39
CA ASN A 134 6.06 -39.21 -11.47
C ASN A 134 5.70 -39.96 -10.19
N ARG A 135 6.67 -40.59 -9.51
CA ARG A 135 6.47 -41.21 -8.19
C ARG A 135 6.08 -40.18 -7.13
N LEU A 136 6.80 -39.06 -7.06
CA LEU A 136 6.48 -37.96 -6.15
C LEU A 136 5.13 -37.34 -6.50
N ASN A 137 4.85 -37.13 -7.78
CA ASN A 137 3.57 -36.59 -8.26
C ASN A 137 2.40 -37.49 -7.87
N GLN A 138 2.51 -38.80 -8.09
CA GLN A 138 1.48 -39.76 -7.70
C GLN A 138 1.33 -39.82 -6.18
N MET A 139 2.41 -39.82 -5.42
CA MET A 139 2.38 -39.82 -3.95
C MET A 139 1.63 -38.60 -3.38
N ILE A 140 1.88 -37.40 -3.93
CA ILE A 140 1.30 -36.14 -3.45
C ILE A 140 -0.14 -35.98 -3.96
N PHE A 141 -0.36 -36.16 -5.26
CA PHE A 141 -1.61 -35.77 -5.90
C PHE A 141 -2.61 -36.91 -6.05
N ALA A 142 -2.26 -38.18 -5.84
CA ALA A 142 -3.26 -39.27 -5.82
C ALA A 142 -4.17 -39.21 -4.58
N GLN A 143 -3.71 -38.57 -3.49
CA GLN A 143 -4.52 -38.33 -2.31
C GLN A 143 -5.29 -36.99 -2.44
N PRO A 144 -6.64 -36.99 -2.41
CA PRO A 144 -7.43 -35.78 -2.59
C PRO A 144 -7.11 -34.67 -1.57
N LEU A 145 -6.88 -35.04 -0.30
CA LEU A 145 -6.58 -34.09 0.77
C LEU A 145 -5.23 -33.39 0.57
N LEU A 146 -4.20 -34.15 0.17
CA LEU A 146 -2.89 -33.59 -0.14
C LEU A 146 -2.95 -32.71 -1.39
N SER A 147 -3.67 -33.15 -2.43
CA SER A 147 -3.91 -32.34 -3.64
C SER A 147 -4.56 -30.99 -3.29
N ALA A 148 -5.64 -31.00 -2.48
CA ALA A 148 -6.34 -29.79 -2.06
C ALA A 148 -5.47 -28.82 -1.24
N THR A 149 -4.47 -29.34 -0.51
CA THR A 149 -3.59 -28.53 0.34
C THR A 149 -2.38 -27.99 -0.44
N VAL A 150 -1.79 -28.78 -1.33
CA VAL A 150 -0.59 -28.41 -2.10
C VAL A 150 -0.94 -27.57 -3.33
N TYR A 151 -2.10 -27.83 -3.95
CA TYR A 151 -2.51 -27.14 -5.17
C TYR A 151 -2.53 -25.60 -5.06
N PRO A 152 -3.04 -24.98 -3.97
CA PRO A 152 -2.96 -23.52 -3.79
C PRO A 152 -1.54 -22.95 -3.82
N VAL A 153 -0.54 -23.71 -3.32
CA VAL A 153 0.88 -23.32 -3.36
C VAL A 153 1.39 -23.35 -4.80
N LEU A 154 1.10 -24.41 -5.56
CA LEU A 154 1.45 -24.50 -6.99
C LEU A 154 0.81 -23.37 -7.80
N ARG A 155 -0.45 -23.05 -7.50
CA ARG A 155 -1.20 -21.98 -8.15
C ARG A 155 -0.59 -20.61 -7.87
N SER A 156 -0.22 -20.35 -6.62
CA SER A 156 0.48 -19.12 -6.23
C SER A 156 1.85 -19.02 -6.92
N GLY A 157 2.60 -20.12 -6.99
CA GLY A 157 3.87 -20.20 -7.73
C GLY A 157 3.72 -19.91 -9.22
N ARG A 158 2.67 -20.46 -9.86
CA ARG A 158 2.29 -20.13 -11.25
C ARG A 158 2.00 -18.64 -11.38
N TRP A 159 1.17 -18.09 -10.50
CA TRP A 159 0.77 -16.68 -10.52
C TRP A 159 1.99 -15.75 -10.47
N LEU A 160 2.89 -15.96 -9.51
CA LEU A 160 4.08 -15.11 -9.34
C LEU A 160 5.02 -15.25 -10.53
N THR A 161 5.17 -16.46 -11.10
CA THR A 161 6.02 -16.67 -12.27
C THR A 161 5.47 -15.95 -13.50
N LEU A 162 4.16 -16.05 -13.76
CA LEU A 162 3.52 -15.33 -14.86
C LEU A 162 3.67 -13.81 -14.68
N PHE A 163 3.45 -13.31 -13.47
CA PHE A 163 3.66 -11.90 -13.11
C PHE A 163 5.11 -11.45 -13.39
N LEU A 164 6.12 -12.17 -12.91
CA LEU A 164 7.52 -11.80 -13.11
C LEU A 164 7.95 -11.89 -14.59
N MET A 165 7.43 -12.88 -15.33
CA MET A 165 7.67 -13.02 -16.77
C MET A 165 6.92 -11.97 -17.60
N GLY A 166 5.96 -11.23 -17.02
CA GLY A 166 5.14 -10.27 -17.75
C GLY A 166 4.14 -10.92 -18.69
N ARG A 167 3.64 -12.09 -18.34
CA ARG A 167 2.60 -12.81 -19.07
C ARG A 167 1.26 -12.50 -18.44
N ASP A 168 0.35 -11.96 -19.23
CA ASP A 168 -0.97 -11.57 -18.74
C ASP A 168 -1.84 -12.80 -18.49
N ALA A 169 -2.84 -12.65 -17.63
CA ALA A 169 -3.89 -13.65 -17.48
C ALA A 169 -4.60 -13.91 -18.82
N ILE A 170 -5.21 -15.08 -18.95
CA ILE A 170 -6.07 -15.44 -20.07
C ILE A 170 -7.19 -14.40 -20.20
N ASN A 171 -7.80 -13.99 -19.08
CA ASN A 171 -8.76 -12.91 -19.01
C ASN A 171 -8.14 -11.67 -18.34
N ALA A 172 -7.19 -11.03 -19.03
CA ALA A 172 -6.55 -9.82 -18.53
C ALA A 172 -7.53 -8.65 -18.50
N GLU A 173 -7.67 -8.01 -17.33
CA GLU A 173 -8.34 -6.71 -17.21
C GLU A 173 -7.37 -5.58 -17.56
N GLU A 174 -7.87 -4.54 -18.24
CA GLU A 174 -7.09 -3.33 -18.50
C GLU A 174 -6.73 -2.62 -17.19
N THR A 175 -5.52 -2.06 -17.13
CA THR A 175 -5.09 -1.24 -16.00
C THR A 175 -6.02 -0.04 -15.81
N SER A 176 -6.54 0.14 -14.59
CA SER A 176 -7.44 1.25 -14.29
C SER A 176 -6.74 2.61 -14.45
N GLN A 177 -7.46 3.62 -14.96
CA GLN A 177 -6.94 4.99 -15.08
C GLN A 177 -6.57 5.57 -13.71
N ARG A 178 -7.27 5.14 -12.66
CA ARG A 178 -6.93 5.43 -11.26
C ARG A 178 -5.52 4.97 -10.89
N GLN A 179 -5.12 3.75 -11.29
CA GLN A 179 -3.76 3.25 -11.07
C GLN A 179 -2.72 4.10 -11.81
N ILE A 180 -3.01 4.50 -13.06
CA ILE A 180 -2.08 5.31 -13.85
C ILE A 180 -1.82 6.65 -13.16
N LEU A 181 -2.87 7.35 -12.73
CA LEU A 181 -2.76 8.62 -12.01
C LEU A 181 -2.01 8.44 -10.67
N PHE A 182 -2.37 7.40 -9.90
CA PHE A 182 -1.69 7.08 -8.64
C PHE A 182 -0.19 6.83 -8.87
N SER A 183 0.16 5.95 -9.80
CA SER A 183 1.53 5.57 -10.14
C SER A 183 2.36 6.78 -10.55
N PHE A 184 1.76 7.72 -11.29
CA PHE A 184 2.44 8.94 -11.69
C PHE A 184 2.79 9.82 -10.49
N PHE A 185 1.81 10.18 -9.65
CA PHE A 185 2.07 11.02 -8.47
C PHE A 185 2.95 10.32 -7.44
N PHE A 186 2.77 9.02 -7.24
CA PHE A 186 3.60 8.22 -6.32
C PHE A 186 5.04 8.04 -6.84
N GLY A 187 5.21 7.95 -8.17
CA GLY A 187 6.51 7.98 -8.82
C GLY A 187 7.23 9.32 -8.64
N LEU A 188 6.52 10.44 -8.83
CA LEU A 188 7.06 11.78 -8.56
C LEU A 188 7.45 11.95 -7.09
N PHE A 189 6.57 11.55 -6.17
CA PHE A 189 6.86 11.49 -4.73
C PHE A 189 8.17 10.75 -4.47
N SER A 190 8.36 9.58 -5.08
CA SER A 190 9.54 8.75 -4.84
C SER A 190 10.83 9.40 -5.36
N LEU A 191 10.77 10.17 -6.46
CA LEU A 191 11.91 10.98 -6.91
C LEU A 191 12.25 12.08 -5.90
N PHE A 192 11.26 12.82 -5.43
CA PHE A 192 11.48 13.89 -4.47
C PHE A 192 11.89 13.37 -3.10
N HIS A 193 11.41 12.20 -2.69
CA HIS A 193 11.91 11.49 -1.52
C HIS A 193 13.42 11.25 -1.65
N VAL A 194 13.89 10.77 -2.80
CA VAL A 194 15.33 10.56 -3.04
C VAL A 194 16.11 11.87 -2.96
N PHE A 195 15.65 12.93 -3.62
CA PHE A 195 16.34 14.22 -3.59
C PHE A 195 16.36 14.83 -2.19
N ASN A 196 15.24 14.79 -1.47
CA ASN A 196 15.15 15.30 -0.11
C ASN A 196 16.14 14.58 0.81
N TYR A 197 16.18 13.24 0.76
CA TYR A 197 17.13 12.48 1.57
C TYR A 197 18.58 12.65 1.14
N ALA A 198 18.85 12.79 -0.16
CA ALA A 198 20.20 13.03 -0.65
C ALA A 198 20.71 14.41 -0.22
N PHE A 199 19.91 15.47 -0.38
CA PHE A 199 20.39 16.85 -0.29
C PHE A 199 20.01 17.58 1.01
N ALA A 200 18.94 17.20 1.69
CA ALA A 200 18.51 17.86 2.92
C ALA A 200 18.75 17.02 4.20
N TYR A 201 18.92 15.70 4.06
CA TYR A 201 19.18 14.79 5.19
C TYR A 201 20.56 14.11 5.11
N ASP A 202 21.54 14.76 4.48
CA ASP A 202 22.95 14.37 4.45
C ASP A 202 23.26 12.93 3.99
N ARG A 203 22.39 12.33 3.15
CA ARG A 203 22.65 11.01 2.54
C ARG A 203 23.25 11.14 1.14
N TYR A 204 24.08 12.15 0.89
CA TYR A 204 24.85 12.27 -0.34
C TYR A 204 26.30 11.81 -0.13
N PRO A 205 26.87 10.95 -0.99
CA PRO A 205 26.25 10.32 -2.16
C PRO A 205 25.14 9.32 -1.77
N PRO A 206 24.09 9.16 -2.61
CA PRO A 206 22.95 8.30 -2.29
C PRO A 206 23.38 6.84 -2.17
N ALA A 207 22.95 6.20 -1.08
CA ALA A 207 23.14 4.77 -0.87
C ALA A 207 22.34 3.93 -1.88
N MET A 208 22.67 2.63 -1.97
CA MET A 208 22.08 1.71 -2.95
C MET A 208 20.55 1.62 -2.86
N ASP A 209 19.98 1.78 -1.66
CA ASP A 209 18.52 1.78 -1.48
C ASP A 209 17.86 3.01 -2.14
N LEU A 210 18.46 4.19 -2.03
CA LEU A 210 17.99 5.41 -2.68
C LEU A 210 18.17 5.34 -4.20
N ILE A 211 19.29 4.79 -4.68
CA ILE A 211 19.52 4.56 -6.12
C ILE A 211 18.45 3.59 -6.69
N ALA A 212 18.12 2.53 -5.95
CA ALA A 212 17.09 1.58 -6.36
C ALA A 212 15.69 2.25 -6.43
N VAL A 213 15.34 3.08 -5.44
CA VAL A 213 14.09 3.86 -5.45
C VAL A 213 14.06 4.82 -6.65
N PHE A 214 15.15 5.53 -6.90
CA PHE A 214 15.26 6.47 -8.02
C PHE A 214 15.06 5.78 -9.37
N ALA A 215 15.77 4.68 -9.62
CA ALA A 215 15.65 3.92 -10.86
C ALA A 215 14.24 3.33 -11.05
N ALA A 216 13.66 2.76 -9.98
CA ALA A 216 12.30 2.22 -10.02
C ALA A 216 11.24 3.31 -10.25
N ALA A 217 11.43 4.50 -9.67
CA ALA A 217 10.54 5.64 -9.85
C ALA A 217 10.58 6.16 -11.30
N LEU A 218 11.78 6.32 -11.89
CA LEU A 218 11.91 6.67 -13.30
C LEU A 218 11.27 5.62 -14.22
N PHE A 219 11.45 4.33 -13.93
CA PHE A 219 10.83 3.25 -14.69
C PHE A 219 9.29 3.28 -14.59
N LEU A 220 8.75 3.57 -13.41
CA LEU A 220 7.30 3.74 -13.22
C LEU A 220 6.77 4.97 -13.96
N LEU A 221 7.47 6.10 -13.92
CA LEU A 221 7.07 7.31 -14.65
C LEU A 221 7.10 7.11 -16.17
N TRP A 222 8.02 6.29 -16.67
CA TRP A 222 8.01 5.88 -18.08
C TRP A 222 6.80 5.01 -18.41
N ARG A 223 6.41 4.09 -17.52
CA ARG A 223 5.28 3.16 -17.71
C ARG A 223 4.29 3.17 -16.53
N PRO A 224 3.50 4.24 -16.36
CA PRO A 224 2.66 4.40 -15.16
C PRO A 224 1.52 3.37 -15.07
N GLY A 225 1.12 2.77 -16.19
CA GLY A 225 0.15 1.68 -16.22
C GLY A 225 0.72 0.28 -15.92
N SER A 226 2.02 0.15 -15.66
CA SER A 226 2.66 -1.14 -15.42
C SER A 226 2.59 -1.54 -13.95
N SER A 227 1.80 -2.57 -13.63
CA SER A 227 1.73 -3.14 -12.28
C SER A 227 3.07 -3.71 -11.80
N ARG A 228 3.92 -4.16 -12.74
CA ARG A 228 5.30 -4.61 -12.43
C ARG A 228 6.21 -3.44 -12.06
N ALA A 229 6.11 -2.32 -12.75
CA ALA A 229 6.89 -1.13 -12.40
C ALA A 229 6.47 -0.60 -11.01
N LEU A 230 5.17 -0.63 -10.72
CA LEU A 230 4.65 -0.27 -9.40
C LEU A 230 5.16 -1.21 -8.31
N PHE A 231 5.13 -2.53 -8.56
CA PHE A 231 5.70 -3.54 -7.68
C PHE A 231 7.20 -3.29 -7.40
N LEU A 232 8.00 -3.02 -8.44
CA LEU A 232 9.43 -2.74 -8.27
C LEU A 232 9.66 -1.50 -7.40
N LEU A 233 8.88 -0.44 -7.60
CA LEU A 233 8.97 0.76 -6.78
C LEU A 233 8.55 0.50 -5.34
N MET A 234 7.49 -0.27 -5.11
CA MET A 234 7.05 -0.67 -3.76
C MET A 234 8.11 -1.53 -3.06
N LEU A 235 8.76 -2.45 -3.77
CA LEU A 235 9.85 -3.27 -3.25
C LEU A 235 11.08 -2.44 -2.90
N ALA A 236 11.57 -1.62 -3.84
CA ALA A 236 12.70 -0.71 -3.58
C ALA A 236 12.39 0.23 -2.41
N SER A 237 11.15 0.73 -2.35
CA SER A 237 10.70 1.57 -1.24
C SER A 237 10.66 0.85 0.10
N THR A 238 10.28 -0.42 0.12
CA THR A 238 10.28 -1.24 1.35
C THR A 238 11.70 -1.43 1.87
N ILE A 239 12.64 -1.78 1.00
CA ILE A 239 14.06 -1.93 1.34
C ILE A 239 14.60 -0.60 1.89
N SER A 240 14.29 0.49 1.20
CA SER A 240 14.73 1.83 1.60
C SER A 240 14.12 2.29 2.93
N THR A 241 12.85 1.97 3.20
CA THR A 241 12.21 2.21 4.50
C THR A 241 12.93 1.48 5.64
N ILE A 242 13.33 0.22 5.45
CA ILE A 242 14.08 -0.55 6.46
C ILE A 242 15.50 -0.01 6.64
N ALA A 243 16.15 0.40 5.55
CA ALA A 243 17.51 0.95 5.56
C ALA A 243 17.59 2.36 6.18
N GLN A 244 16.53 3.16 6.03
CA GLN A 244 16.42 4.51 6.60
C GLN A 244 15.97 4.50 8.06
N ALA A 245 15.44 3.39 8.56
CA ALA A 245 14.93 3.34 9.92
C ALA A 245 16.08 3.39 10.95
N PRO A 246 15.99 4.26 11.97
CA PRO A 246 14.81 5.08 12.31
C PRO A 246 14.69 6.38 11.52
N ALA A 247 13.51 6.63 10.95
CA ALA A 247 13.19 7.87 10.24
C ALA A 247 12.17 8.70 11.03
N GLN A 248 12.47 9.95 11.36
CA GLN A 248 11.59 10.79 12.19
C GLN A 248 10.50 11.54 11.39
N SER A 249 10.52 11.49 10.06
CA SER A 249 9.62 12.32 9.25
C SER A 249 8.23 11.72 9.01
N ASN A 250 7.20 12.58 9.08
CA ASN A 250 5.80 12.22 8.90
C ASN A 250 5.48 11.63 7.51
N HIS A 251 6.09 12.15 6.45
CA HIS A 251 5.88 11.62 5.08
C HIS A 251 6.43 10.19 4.94
N THR A 252 7.54 9.88 5.61
CA THR A 252 8.11 8.52 5.63
C THR A 252 7.20 7.56 6.39
N MET A 253 6.50 8.01 7.42
CA MET A 253 5.51 7.17 8.12
C MET A 253 4.28 6.89 7.25
N LEU A 254 3.70 7.92 6.60
CA LEU A 254 2.59 7.73 5.67
C LEU A 254 2.97 6.79 4.52
N ARG A 255 4.16 6.98 3.92
CA ARG A 255 4.72 6.08 2.90
C ARG A 255 4.79 4.64 3.40
N THR A 256 5.28 4.43 4.62
CA THR A 256 5.44 3.09 5.21
C THR A 256 4.10 2.37 5.33
N VAL A 257 3.06 3.04 5.82
CA VAL A 257 1.72 2.44 5.90
C VAL A 257 1.11 2.20 4.52
N VAL A 258 1.32 3.10 3.57
CA VAL A 258 0.89 2.89 2.17
C VAL A 258 1.54 1.64 1.58
N ILE A 259 2.84 1.44 1.81
CA ILE A 259 3.58 0.24 1.40
C ILE A 259 3.01 -1.01 2.07
N VAL A 260 2.72 -0.97 3.37
CA VAL A 260 2.07 -2.09 4.09
C VAL A 260 0.72 -2.43 3.47
N GLY A 261 -0.12 -1.42 3.21
CA GLY A 261 -1.41 -1.61 2.55
C GLY A 261 -1.29 -2.26 1.16
N TYR A 262 -0.29 -1.84 0.36
CA TYR A 262 -0.01 -2.44 -0.94
C TYR A 262 0.42 -3.90 -0.80
N TRP A 263 1.31 -4.22 0.16
CA TRP A 263 1.77 -5.59 0.38
C TRP A 263 0.66 -6.51 0.90
N LEU A 264 -0.19 -6.04 1.80
CA LEU A 264 -1.37 -6.80 2.24
C LEU A 264 -2.24 -7.18 1.04
N SER A 265 -2.48 -6.23 0.15
CA SER A 265 -3.22 -6.45 -1.10
C SER A 265 -2.50 -7.42 -2.05
N PHE A 266 -1.19 -7.24 -2.24
CA PHE A 266 -0.36 -8.09 -3.10
C PHE A 266 -0.35 -9.54 -2.60
N PHE A 267 -0.10 -9.76 -1.31
CA PHE A 267 -0.08 -11.10 -0.73
C PHE A 267 -1.47 -11.73 -0.75
N TRP A 268 -2.53 -10.96 -0.52
CA TRP A 268 -3.89 -11.46 -0.68
C TRP A 268 -4.15 -11.95 -2.11
N ALA A 269 -3.83 -11.12 -3.11
CA ALA A 269 -3.99 -11.47 -4.52
C ALA A 269 -3.10 -12.65 -4.91
N PHE A 270 -1.86 -12.72 -4.41
CA PHE A 270 -0.92 -13.82 -4.64
C PHE A 270 -1.44 -15.15 -4.09
N ILE A 271 -1.81 -15.20 -2.79
CA ILE A 271 -2.28 -16.42 -2.10
C ILE A 271 -3.60 -16.91 -2.70
N ARG A 272 -4.50 -15.98 -3.05
CA ARG A 272 -5.78 -16.29 -3.69
C ARG A 272 -5.67 -16.43 -5.21
N SER A 273 -4.49 -16.13 -5.76
CA SER A 273 -4.16 -16.10 -7.19
C SER A 273 -5.13 -15.24 -8.03
N GLN A 274 -5.63 -14.14 -7.47
CA GLN A 274 -6.55 -13.21 -8.14
C GLN A 274 -5.87 -12.48 -9.32
N PRO A 275 -6.63 -11.92 -10.28
CA PRO A 275 -6.07 -11.08 -11.34
C PRO A 275 -5.13 -10.00 -10.80
N ILE A 276 -4.05 -9.70 -11.53
CA ILE A 276 -3.02 -8.73 -11.09
C ILE A 276 -3.62 -7.33 -10.88
N ALA A 277 -4.64 -6.94 -11.66
CA ALA A 277 -5.37 -5.69 -11.49
C ALA A 277 -5.97 -5.55 -10.07
N ASN A 278 -6.37 -6.67 -9.45
CA ASN A 278 -6.93 -6.67 -8.10
C ASN A 278 -5.93 -6.26 -7.03
N VAL A 279 -4.62 -6.33 -7.30
CA VAL A 279 -3.61 -5.81 -6.37
C VAL A 279 -3.82 -4.31 -6.13
N PHE A 280 -4.08 -3.54 -7.18
CA PHE A 280 -4.35 -2.12 -7.01
C PHE A 280 -5.76 -1.88 -6.47
N GLU A 281 -6.77 -2.59 -6.98
CA GLU A 281 -8.16 -2.39 -6.55
C GLU A 281 -8.39 -2.71 -5.06
N ASN A 282 -7.75 -3.77 -4.54
CA ASN A 282 -7.81 -4.11 -3.12
C ASN A 282 -6.98 -3.13 -2.25
N PHE A 283 -5.99 -2.42 -2.82
CA PHE A 283 -5.17 -1.45 -2.11
C PHE A 283 -5.88 -0.10 -1.87
N ILE A 284 -6.83 0.30 -2.72
CA ILE A 284 -7.46 1.64 -2.69
C ILE A 284 -7.93 2.07 -1.29
N LEU A 285 -8.61 1.18 -0.56
CA LEU A 285 -9.14 1.51 0.76
C LEU A 285 -8.05 1.70 1.81
N ALA A 286 -6.88 1.06 1.65
CA ALA A 286 -5.73 1.30 2.51
C ALA A 286 -5.21 2.73 2.33
N GLY A 287 -5.01 3.19 1.10
CA GLY A 287 -4.58 4.57 0.84
C GLY A 287 -5.62 5.61 1.28
N ARG A 288 -6.92 5.38 1.02
CA ARG A 288 -8.01 6.25 1.50
C ARG A 288 -8.04 6.34 3.03
N GLY A 289 -7.93 5.19 3.71
CA GLY A 289 -7.90 5.12 5.17
C GLY A 289 -6.68 5.81 5.76
N SER A 290 -5.49 5.59 5.19
CA SER A 290 -4.25 6.26 5.62
C SER A 290 -4.34 7.78 5.50
N LEU A 291 -4.93 8.30 4.42
CA LEU A 291 -5.14 9.75 4.25
C LEU A 291 -6.08 10.32 5.32
N LEU A 292 -7.17 9.61 5.65
CA LEU A 292 -8.09 10.06 6.71
C LEU A 292 -7.41 10.05 8.08
N VAL A 293 -6.68 8.99 8.41
CA VAL A 293 -5.94 8.90 9.69
C VAL A 293 -4.92 10.03 9.80
N MET A 294 -4.23 10.37 8.70
CA MET A 294 -3.33 11.51 8.66
C MET A 294 -4.05 12.82 9.00
N TYR A 295 -5.22 13.10 8.41
CA TYR A 295 -6.01 14.30 8.77
C TYR A 295 -6.52 14.27 10.21
N VAL A 296 -6.94 13.11 10.71
CA VAL A 296 -7.38 12.97 12.10
C VAL A 296 -6.27 13.39 13.06
N PHE A 297 -5.06 12.82 12.93
CA PHE A 297 -3.94 13.17 13.80
C PHE A 297 -3.31 14.52 13.48
N GLY A 298 -3.38 14.96 12.22
CA GLY A 298 -3.00 16.31 11.79
C GLY A 298 -3.78 17.38 12.54
N ILE A 299 -5.06 17.16 12.81
CA ILE A 299 -5.91 18.04 13.62
C ILE A 299 -5.73 17.74 15.10
N PHE A 300 -5.88 16.47 15.50
CA PHE A 300 -5.99 16.07 16.89
C PHE A 300 -4.73 16.44 17.68
N HIS A 301 -3.54 16.18 17.15
CA HIS A 301 -2.29 16.55 17.81
C HIS A 301 -2.16 18.06 18.02
N LYS A 302 -2.74 18.88 17.15
CA LYS A 302 -2.70 20.34 17.24
C LYS A 302 -3.62 20.89 18.34
N ILE A 303 -4.58 20.10 18.84
CA ILE A 303 -5.50 20.51 19.92
C ILE A 303 -4.74 20.56 21.27
N ASN A 304 -3.82 21.51 21.39
CA ASN A 304 -2.97 21.75 22.55
C ASN A 304 -2.75 23.25 22.74
N THR A 305 -2.31 23.64 23.93
CA THR A 305 -2.15 25.05 24.31
C THR A 305 -1.12 25.79 23.48
N ASP A 306 -0.03 25.10 23.13
CA ASP A 306 1.16 25.75 22.57
C ASP A 306 1.02 25.98 21.06
N PHE A 307 0.31 25.10 20.35
CA PHE A 307 -0.08 25.32 18.96
C PHE A 307 -1.10 26.46 18.81
N MET A 308 -1.91 26.72 19.84
CA MET A 308 -2.88 27.82 19.84
C MET A 308 -2.26 29.16 20.24
N ASP A 309 -1.01 29.17 20.71
CA ASP A 309 -0.26 30.38 21.04
C ASP A 309 0.43 30.95 19.78
N PRO A 310 0.04 32.14 19.29
CA PRO A 310 0.64 32.74 18.09
C PRO A 310 2.14 33.06 18.23
N THR A 311 2.68 33.09 19.45
CA THR A 311 4.11 33.35 19.67
C THR A 311 5.00 32.15 19.38
N MET A 312 4.48 30.92 19.52
CA MET A 312 5.26 29.68 19.37
C MET A 312 4.68 28.70 18.33
N SER A 313 3.45 28.95 17.85
CA SER A 313 2.74 28.02 16.99
C SER A 313 3.49 27.73 15.70
N CYS A 314 3.68 26.45 15.40
CA CYS A 314 4.27 26.04 14.13
C CYS A 314 3.50 26.53 12.90
N ALA A 315 2.18 26.76 12.99
CA ALA A 315 1.44 27.30 11.86
C ALA A 315 1.90 28.71 11.46
N VAL A 316 2.31 29.52 12.44
CA VAL A 316 2.81 30.88 12.24
C VAL A 316 4.22 30.83 11.65
N TYR A 317 5.10 29.99 12.19
CA TYR A 317 6.45 29.77 11.64
C TYR A 317 6.40 29.32 10.18
N LEU A 318 5.58 28.32 9.87
CA LEU A 318 5.44 27.80 8.50
C LEU A 318 4.84 28.83 7.53
N TRP A 319 4.02 29.76 8.02
CA TRP A 319 3.52 30.87 7.21
C TRP A 319 4.61 31.89 6.90
N GLN A 320 5.49 32.18 7.86
CA GLN A 320 6.62 33.08 7.66
C GLN A 320 7.64 32.52 6.65
N ASP A 321 7.75 31.20 6.56
CA ASP A 321 8.59 30.48 5.58
C ASP A 321 7.97 30.40 4.17
N MET A 322 6.82 31.04 3.92
CA MET A 322 6.23 31.11 2.58
C MET A 322 6.97 32.12 1.68
N PRO A 323 6.97 31.91 0.35
CA PRO A 323 7.54 32.86 -0.58
C PRO A 323 6.75 34.18 -0.62
N ALA A 324 7.42 35.27 -1.02
CA ALA A 324 6.75 36.56 -1.24
C ALA A 324 5.63 36.43 -2.29
N PRO A 325 4.48 37.11 -2.12
CA PRO A 325 4.19 38.13 -1.09
C PRO A 325 3.64 37.57 0.23
N PHE A 326 3.51 36.25 0.42
CA PHE A 326 2.83 35.67 1.59
C PHE A 326 3.57 35.93 2.90
N SER A 327 4.90 35.76 2.92
CA SER A 327 5.75 36.08 4.08
C SER A 327 5.74 37.56 4.48
N MET A 328 5.31 38.46 3.57
CA MET A 328 5.16 39.89 3.88
C MET A 328 3.84 40.20 4.59
N MET A 329 2.87 39.28 4.56
CA MET A 329 1.62 39.40 5.30
C MET A 329 1.84 38.84 6.71
N GLY A 330 1.72 39.70 7.71
CA GLY A 330 1.87 39.33 9.11
C GLY A 330 0.96 40.13 10.04
N GLY A 331 1.11 39.88 11.33
CA GLY A 331 0.30 40.50 12.38
C GLY A 331 -0.83 39.59 12.86
N SER A 332 -1.43 39.95 13.99
CA SER A 332 -2.27 39.03 14.77
C SER A 332 -3.40 38.38 13.98
N PHE A 333 -3.99 39.08 13.01
CA PHE A 333 -5.02 38.49 12.15
C PHE A 333 -4.50 37.32 11.31
N ILE A 334 -3.31 37.48 10.71
CA ILE A 334 -2.67 36.43 9.91
C ILE A 334 -2.23 35.27 10.80
N ASP A 335 -1.64 35.55 11.96
CA ASP A 335 -1.16 34.53 12.89
C ASP A 335 -2.33 33.62 13.33
N TYR A 336 -3.43 34.22 13.79
CA TYR A 336 -4.63 33.45 14.13
C TYR A 336 -5.29 32.78 12.92
N SER A 337 -5.20 33.39 11.73
CA SER A 337 -5.70 32.76 10.49
C SER A 337 -4.88 31.52 10.12
N ALA A 338 -3.56 31.52 10.32
CA ALA A 338 -2.72 30.36 10.09
C ALA A 338 -3.07 29.22 11.07
N ILE A 339 -3.21 29.54 12.36
CA ILE A 339 -3.59 28.58 13.41
C ILE A 339 -4.98 28.00 13.15
N TYR A 340 -6.01 28.85 13.15
CA TYR A 340 -7.40 28.40 13.05
C TYR A 340 -7.78 27.95 11.64
N GLY A 341 -7.15 28.52 10.61
CA GLY A 341 -7.30 28.07 9.23
C GLY A 341 -6.82 26.63 9.05
N THR A 342 -5.78 26.21 9.76
CA THR A 342 -5.34 24.80 9.74
C THR A 342 -6.45 23.86 10.19
N TYR A 343 -7.12 24.13 11.32
CA TYR A 343 -8.24 23.31 11.79
C TYR A 343 -9.42 23.31 10.81
N VAL A 344 -9.79 24.49 10.30
CA VAL A 344 -10.94 24.64 9.39
C VAL A 344 -10.68 23.91 8.08
N VAL A 345 -9.51 24.10 7.47
CA VAL A 345 -9.18 23.51 6.17
C VAL A 345 -8.97 22.01 6.29
N GLU A 346 -8.13 21.53 7.23
CA GLU A 346 -7.93 20.09 7.43
C GLU A 346 -9.24 19.39 7.80
N GLY A 347 -10.05 20.00 8.67
CA GLY A 347 -11.36 19.49 9.08
C GLY A 347 -12.36 19.45 7.92
N ALA A 348 -12.43 20.51 7.11
CA ALA A 348 -13.29 20.56 5.93
C ALA A 348 -12.90 19.52 4.89
N ILE A 349 -11.59 19.29 4.68
CA ILE A 349 -11.11 18.23 3.78
C ILE A 349 -11.54 16.85 4.31
N MET A 350 -11.27 16.55 5.57
CA MET A 350 -11.62 15.27 6.20
C MET A 350 -13.13 14.99 6.12
N LEU A 351 -13.96 15.93 6.58
CA LEU A 351 -15.42 15.79 6.55
C LEU A 351 -15.93 15.72 5.10
N GLY A 352 -15.34 16.53 4.22
CA GLY A 352 -15.63 16.54 2.79
C GLY A 352 -15.42 15.17 2.15
N LEU A 353 -14.30 14.52 2.42
CA LEU A 353 -13.96 13.19 1.89
C LEU A 353 -14.85 12.07 2.45
N LEU A 354 -15.19 12.12 3.74
CA LEU A 354 -16.04 11.14 4.42
C LEU A 354 -17.47 11.14 3.85
N TYR A 355 -18.05 12.32 3.65
CA TYR A 355 -19.41 12.45 3.14
C TYR A 355 -19.44 12.46 1.61
N ARG A 356 -20.03 11.42 1.01
CA ARG A 356 -19.98 11.21 -0.45
C ARG A 356 -20.40 12.43 -1.29
N PRO A 357 -21.53 13.13 -1.01
CA PRO A 357 -21.93 14.28 -1.82
C PRO A 357 -20.92 15.43 -1.84
N THR A 358 -20.09 15.56 -0.79
CA THR A 358 -19.06 16.60 -0.67
C THR A 358 -17.66 16.09 -1.03
N ARG A 359 -17.50 14.81 -1.39
CA ARG A 359 -16.19 14.17 -1.59
C ARG A 359 -15.33 14.87 -2.63
N TYR A 360 -15.93 15.24 -3.75
CA TYR A 360 -15.21 15.98 -4.79
C TYR A 360 -14.73 17.35 -4.28
N ILE A 361 -15.54 18.03 -3.46
CA ILE A 361 -15.15 19.31 -2.84
C ILE A 361 -13.99 19.09 -1.87
N GLY A 362 -14.07 18.07 -1.00
CA GLY A 362 -12.98 17.70 -0.09
C GLY A 362 -11.69 17.32 -0.84
N LEU A 363 -11.81 16.62 -1.97
CA LEU A 363 -10.70 16.26 -2.83
C LEU A 363 -10.02 17.50 -3.44
N VAL A 364 -10.80 18.43 -3.99
CA VAL A 364 -10.27 19.67 -4.59
C VAL A 364 -9.62 20.55 -3.54
N PHE A 365 -10.25 20.73 -2.37
CA PHE A 365 -9.64 21.46 -1.26
C PHE A 365 -8.36 20.80 -0.77
N GLY A 366 -8.34 19.47 -0.69
CA GLY A 366 -7.15 18.71 -0.31
C GLY A 366 -5.99 18.92 -1.28
N ILE A 367 -6.24 18.78 -2.58
CA ILE A 367 -5.21 19.05 -3.61
C ILE A 367 -4.73 20.50 -3.52
N PHE A 368 -5.63 21.48 -3.43
CA PHE A 368 -5.25 22.89 -3.33
C PHE A 368 -4.43 23.18 -2.06
N PHE A 369 -4.86 22.67 -0.92
CA PHE A 369 -4.17 22.84 0.36
C PHE A 369 -2.76 22.28 0.32
N HIS A 370 -2.57 21.07 -0.22
CA HIS A 370 -1.23 20.48 -0.32
C HIS A 370 -0.36 21.18 -1.36
N LEU A 371 -0.92 21.63 -2.49
CA LEU A 371 -0.18 22.47 -3.44
C LEU A 371 0.26 23.81 -2.81
N PHE A 372 -0.57 24.39 -1.96
CA PHE A 372 -0.26 25.62 -1.24
C PHE A 372 0.81 25.40 -0.17
N LEU A 373 0.68 24.35 0.65
CA LEU A 373 1.71 23.97 1.64
C LEU A 373 3.07 23.68 0.98
N GLY A 374 3.06 23.05 -0.19
CA GLY A 374 4.29 22.78 -0.94
C GLY A 374 5.08 24.02 -1.36
N LEU A 375 4.50 25.23 -1.29
CA LEU A 375 5.21 26.48 -1.57
C LEU A 375 6.12 26.92 -0.42
N SER A 376 5.88 26.49 0.82
CA SER A 376 6.73 26.84 1.96
C SER A 376 8.13 26.25 1.79
N ASP A 377 9.13 26.95 2.31
CA ASP A 377 10.54 26.60 2.19
C ASP A 377 10.99 25.44 3.10
N TYR A 378 10.14 24.41 3.21
CA TYR A 378 10.40 23.23 4.03
C TYR A 378 10.70 22.00 3.18
N ALA A 379 11.88 21.41 3.40
CA ALA A 379 12.45 20.35 2.56
C ALA A 379 11.51 19.16 2.30
N ALA A 380 10.75 18.73 3.32
CA ALA A 380 9.89 17.57 3.21
C ALA A 380 8.50 17.84 2.58
N TYR A 381 8.09 19.10 2.40
CA TYR A 381 6.76 19.41 1.87
C TYR A 381 6.59 19.09 0.39
N ILE A 382 7.66 19.12 -0.41
CA ILE A 382 7.59 18.72 -1.81
C ILE A 382 7.22 17.23 -1.94
N ALA A 383 7.94 16.38 -1.22
CA ALA A 383 7.67 14.94 -1.20
C ALA A 383 6.29 14.66 -0.57
N PHE A 384 5.95 15.33 0.54
CA PHE A 384 4.67 15.16 1.19
C PHE A 384 3.48 15.58 0.32
N THR A 385 3.60 16.68 -0.42
CA THR A 385 2.56 17.20 -1.32
C THR A 385 2.21 16.17 -2.40
N THR A 386 3.22 15.63 -3.07
CA THR A 386 3.02 14.64 -4.13
C THR A 386 2.52 13.29 -3.59
N LEU A 387 2.97 12.88 -2.40
CA LEU A 387 2.45 11.71 -1.70
C LEU A 387 0.96 11.91 -1.35
N SER A 388 0.60 13.07 -0.80
CA SER A 388 -0.77 13.38 -0.43
C SER A 388 -1.68 13.43 -1.65
N ILE A 389 -1.27 14.09 -2.75
CA ILE A 389 -2.04 14.13 -4.00
C ILE A 389 -2.25 12.71 -4.55
N SER A 390 -1.24 11.82 -4.46
CA SER A 390 -1.40 10.43 -4.88
C SER A 390 -2.48 9.68 -4.08
N MET A 391 -2.64 9.99 -2.79
CA MET A 391 -3.74 9.44 -1.98
C MET A 391 -5.09 10.07 -2.32
N HIS A 392 -5.13 11.37 -2.62
CA HIS A 392 -6.37 12.06 -3.03
C HIS A 392 -6.92 11.48 -4.34
N VAL A 393 -6.07 11.10 -5.29
CA VAL A 393 -6.47 10.41 -6.53
C VAL A 393 -7.26 9.13 -6.26
N LEU A 394 -6.98 8.41 -5.17
CA LEU A 394 -7.69 7.19 -4.82
C LEU A 394 -9.18 7.43 -4.51
N TRP A 395 -9.59 8.67 -4.23
CA TRP A 395 -10.98 9.04 -3.97
C TRP A 395 -11.81 9.33 -5.22
N LEU A 396 -11.17 9.46 -6.38
CA LEU A 396 -11.88 9.56 -7.67
C LEU A 396 -12.58 8.25 -7.96
N ASP A 397 -13.82 8.30 -8.44
CA ASP A 397 -14.54 7.12 -8.93
C ASP A 397 -13.98 6.65 -10.29
N ARG A 398 -14.33 5.42 -10.69
CA ARG A 398 -13.82 4.82 -11.94
C ARG A 398 -14.22 5.66 -13.16
N GLU A 399 -15.48 6.09 -13.20
CA GLU A 399 -16.01 6.89 -14.32
C GLU A 399 -15.29 8.23 -14.48
N ALA A 400 -15.00 8.93 -13.38
CA ALA A 400 -14.23 10.16 -13.39
C ALA A 400 -12.81 9.93 -13.91
N THR A 401 -12.15 8.86 -13.47
CA THR A 401 -10.82 8.53 -13.98
C THR A 401 -10.84 8.14 -15.45
N ASP A 402 -11.89 7.46 -15.91
CA ASP A 402 -12.07 7.10 -17.33
C ASP A 402 -12.32 8.34 -18.19
N ARG A 403 -13.12 9.31 -17.71
CA ARG A 403 -13.30 10.62 -18.38
C ARG A 403 -12.00 11.42 -18.44
N ILE A 404 -11.20 11.41 -17.36
CA ILE A 404 -9.86 12.03 -17.37
C ILE A 404 -8.99 11.34 -18.43
N GLY A 405 -8.96 10.01 -18.45
CA GLY A 405 -8.20 9.21 -19.41
C GLY A 405 -8.59 9.46 -20.87
N ALA A 406 -9.88 9.63 -21.13
CA ALA A 406 -10.45 9.86 -22.47
C ALA A 406 -10.44 11.34 -22.90
N SER A 407 -10.03 12.26 -22.02
CA SER A 407 -10.03 13.69 -22.32
C SER A 407 -9.04 14.06 -23.44
N PRO A 408 -9.34 15.07 -24.27
CA PRO A 408 -8.44 15.51 -25.34
C PRO A 408 -7.11 16.05 -24.77
N GLU A 409 -7.13 16.65 -23.58
CA GLU A 409 -5.92 17.12 -22.89
C GLU A 409 -5.03 15.95 -22.45
N MET A 410 -5.62 14.86 -21.94
CA MET A 410 -4.84 13.66 -21.60
C MET A 410 -4.28 12.98 -22.85
N ALA A 411 -5.05 12.93 -23.94
CA ALA A 411 -4.56 12.44 -25.23
C ALA A 411 -3.38 13.29 -25.75
N PHE A 412 -3.45 14.62 -25.57
CA PHE A 412 -2.34 15.53 -25.86
C PHE A 412 -1.11 15.22 -24.99
N ILE A 413 -1.26 15.09 -23.67
CA ILE A 413 -0.15 14.75 -22.76
C ILE A 413 0.50 13.43 -23.19
N ARG A 414 -0.30 12.38 -23.43
CA ARG A 414 0.19 11.03 -23.77
C ARG A 414 0.97 10.99 -25.08
N THR A 415 0.55 11.75 -26.09
CA THR A 415 1.22 11.79 -27.40
C THR A 415 2.49 12.65 -27.39
N ARG A 416 2.55 13.67 -26.53
CA ARG A 416 3.67 14.63 -26.47
C ARG A 416 4.77 14.21 -25.50
N ILE A 417 4.45 13.56 -24.40
CA ILE A 417 5.43 13.20 -23.35
C ILE A 417 6.56 12.29 -23.85
N GLN A 418 6.34 11.56 -24.96
CA GLN A 418 7.35 10.70 -25.59
C GLN A 418 8.24 11.42 -26.61
N GLN A 419 7.94 12.68 -26.95
CA GLN A 419 8.74 13.44 -27.90
C GLN A 419 10.04 13.95 -27.24
N PRO A 420 11.18 13.99 -27.97
CA PRO A 420 12.47 14.39 -27.40
C PRO A 420 12.47 15.77 -26.72
N LEU A 421 11.70 16.73 -27.26
CA LEU A 421 11.56 18.07 -26.68
C LEU A 421 10.99 18.04 -25.26
N TYR A 422 9.92 17.26 -25.03
CA TYR A 422 9.27 17.18 -23.72
C TYR A 422 10.09 16.34 -22.74
N ILE A 423 10.81 15.34 -23.22
CA ILE A 423 11.79 14.59 -22.40
C ILE A 423 12.93 15.53 -21.97
N ALA A 424 13.49 16.31 -22.89
CA ALA A 424 14.52 17.30 -22.57
C ALA A 424 14.01 18.36 -21.59
N ALA A 425 12.80 18.88 -21.78
CA ALA A 425 12.16 19.79 -20.84
C ALA A 425 12.01 19.13 -19.46
N PHE A 426 11.48 17.90 -19.41
CA PHE A 426 11.33 17.13 -18.16
C PHE A 426 12.66 16.99 -17.42
N LEU A 427 13.73 16.61 -18.12
CA LEU A 427 15.07 16.49 -17.52
C LEU A 427 15.59 17.84 -17.03
N THR A 428 15.40 18.91 -17.80
CA THR A 428 15.82 20.27 -17.39
C THR A 428 15.10 20.73 -16.12
N PHE A 429 13.77 20.57 -16.05
CA PHE A 429 13.00 20.93 -14.86
C PHE A 429 13.37 20.04 -13.66
N LEU A 430 13.57 18.73 -13.87
CA LEU A 430 13.98 17.80 -12.82
C LEU A 430 15.37 18.17 -12.25
N VAL A 431 16.35 18.44 -13.13
CA VAL A 431 17.70 18.86 -12.73
C VAL A 431 17.66 20.22 -12.07
N GLY A 432 16.89 21.18 -12.59
CA GLY A 432 16.70 22.49 -11.98
C GLY A 432 16.15 22.40 -10.55
N GLY A 433 15.12 21.58 -10.34
CA GLY A 433 14.54 21.33 -9.02
C GLY A 433 15.52 20.66 -8.06
N ALA A 434 16.30 19.67 -8.53
CA ALA A 434 17.34 19.02 -7.73
C ALA A 434 18.48 19.99 -7.37
N MET A 435 18.89 20.86 -8.28
CA MET A 435 19.92 21.87 -8.04
C MET A 435 19.44 22.94 -7.06
N ALA A 436 18.19 23.39 -7.15
CA ALA A 436 17.58 24.31 -6.19
C ALA A 436 17.55 23.69 -4.77
N MET A 437 17.12 22.42 -4.67
CA MET A 437 17.11 21.69 -3.40
C MET A 437 18.50 21.52 -2.81
N LYS A 438 19.52 21.24 -3.63
CA LYS A 438 20.92 21.21 -3.20
C LYS A 438 21.42 22.58 -2.72
N GLY A 439 20.87 23.66 -3.26
CA GLY A 439 21.10 25.03 -2.79
C GLY A 439 20.28 25.41 -1.55
N HIS A 440 19.51 24.48 -0.97
CA HIS A 440 18.57 24.71 0.12
C HIS A 440 17.46 25.73 -0.20
N ASP A 441 17.10 25.89 -1.47
CA ASP A 441 15.94 26.67 -1.92
C ASP A 441 14.81 25.71 -2.32
N PHE A 442 13.99 25.34 -1.34
CA PHE A 442 12.92 24.37 -1.50
C PHE A 442 11.71 24.99 -2.18
N SER A 443 11.45 26.28 -1.95
CA SER A 443 10.43 27.05 -2.65
C SER A 443 10.66 27.05 -4.16
N LEU A 444 11.87 27.38 -4.61
CA LEU A 444 12.25 27.33 -6.03
C LEU A 444 12.25 25.90 -6.55
N SER A 445 12.72 24.95 -5.75
CA SER A 445 12.63 23.53 -6.10
C SER A 445 11.19 23.16 -6.43
N ASN A 446 10.20 23.53 -5.60
CA ASN A 446 8.80 23.27 -5.85
C ASN A 446 8.28 23.94 -7.14
N LEU A 447 8.71 25.18 -7.45
CA LEU A 447 8.35 25.86 -8.70
C LEU A 447 8.79 25.10 -9.95
N TYR A 448 9.96 24.45 -9.93
CA TYR A 448 10.41 23.58 -11.02
C TYR A 448 9.51 22.34 -11.20
N LEU A 449 8.73 21.96 -10.19
CA LEU A 449 7.94 20.73 -10.18
C LEU A 449 6.47 20.95 -10.51
N LEU A 450 5.94 22.15 -10.26
CA LEU A 450 4.57 22.53 -10.61
C LEU A 450 4.18 22.17 -12.05
N PRO A 451 5.04 22.33 -13.09
CA PRO A 451 4.70 21.92 -14.45
C PRO A 451 4.36 20.43 -14.61
N PHE A 452 4.84 19.56 -13.72
CA PHE A 452 4.54 18.12 -13.76
C PHE A 452 3.23 17.77 -13.05
N VAL A 453 2.87 18.54 -12.02
CA VAL A 453 1.75 18.25 -11.12
C VAL A 453 0.49 18.98 -11.57
N LEU A 454 0.60 20.27 -11.91
CA LEU A 454 -0.53 21.14 -12.22
C LEU A 454 -1.39 20.66 -13.40
N PRO A 455 -0.85 20.14 -14.52
CA PRO A 455 -1.69 19.68 -15.62
C PRO A 455 -2.63 18.56 -15.19
N LEU A 456 -2.15 17.58 -14.42
CA LEU A 456 -2.99 16.48 -13.95
C LEU A 456 -3.96 16.93 -12.86
N CYS A 457 -3.53 17.82 -11.94
CA CYS A 457 -4.44 18.43 -10.97
C CYS A 457 -5.56 19.20 -11.68
N PHE A 458 -5.26 19.96 -12.73
CA PHE A 458 -6.26 20.65 -13.54
C PHE A 458 -7.26 19.68 -14.16
N LEU A 459 -6.82 18.53 -14.69
CA LEU A 459 -7.73 17.52 -15.23
C LEU A 459 -8.61 16.89 -14.17
N ILE A 460 -8.07 16.66 -12.97
CA ILE A 460 -8.84 16.20 -11.81
C ILE A 460 -9.91 17.23 -11.44
N LEU A 461 -9.57 18.52 -11.42
CA LEU A 461 -10.54 19.58 -11.19
C LEU A 461 -11.58 19.62 -12.31
N LYS A 462 -11.18 19.53 -13.57
CA LYS A 462 -12.11 19.65 -14.71
C LYS A 462 -13.06 18.46 -14.87
N TYR A 463 -12.57 17.23 -14.69
CA TYR A 463 -13.30 16.00 -15.03
C TYR A 463 -13.60 15.07 -13.83
N GLY A 464 -13.08 15.40 -12.64
CA GLY A 464 -13.12 14.55 -11.45
C GLY A 464 -14.44 14.51 -10.69
N LYS A 465 -15.42 15.35 -11.04
CA LYS A 465 -16.73 15.40 -10.37
C LYS A 465 -17.57 14.17 -10.73
N GLU A 466 -18.12 13.45 -9.75
CA GLU A 466 -18.99 12.29 -10.01
C GLU A 466 -20.16 12.66 -10.95
N GLY A 467 -20.52 11.75 -11.85
CA GLY A 467 -21.68 11.92 -12.73
C GLY A 467 -22.99 11.90 -11.95
N VAL A 468 -24.06 12.48 -12.52
CA VAL A 468 -25.40 12.38 -11.93
C VAL A 468 -25.92 10.95 -12.12
N GLY A 469 -26.32 10.28 -11.03
CA GLY A 469 -26.89 8.93 -11.08
C GLY A 469 -25.90 7.77 -10.94
N VAL A 470 -24.64 8.05 -10.60
CA VAL A 470 -23.59 7.02 -10.46
C VAL A 470 -23.86 6.09 -9.29
N THR A 471 -23.92 4.78 -9.58
CA THR A 471 -24.10 3.74 -8.56
C THR A 471 -22.93 3.67 -7.59
N LYS A 472 -23.19 3.20 -6.36
CA LYS A 472 -22.14 3.04 -5.35
C LYS A 472 -21.08 2.03 -5.79
N GLU A 473 -19.84 2.50 -5.94
CA GLU A 473 -18.66 1.63 -6.12
C GLU A 473 -18.63 0.60 -4.99
N LYS A 474 -18.61 -0.69 -5.38
CA LYS A 474 -18.57 -1.81 -4.45
C LYS A 474 -17.13 -2.28 -4.32
N PHE A 475 -16.62 -2.24 -3.09
CA PHE A 475 -15.30 -2.77 -2.76
C PHE A 475 -15.39 -4.24 -2.37
N SER A 476 -14.37 -5.01 -2.77
CA SER A 476 -14.24 -6.42 -2.41
C SER A 476 -14.01 -6.58 -0.90
N THR A 477 -14.23 -7.78 -0.36
CA THR A 477 -13.86 -8.10 1.03
C THR A 477 -12.37 -7.89 1.27
N ALA A 478 -11.53 -8.24 0.29
CA ALA A 478 -10.09 -8.07 0.36
C ALA A 478 -9.70 -6.59 0.52
N ALA A 479 -10.36 -5.70 -0.23
CA ALA A 479 -10.15 -4.27 -0.13
C ALA A 479 -10.47 -3.74 1.28
N TRP A 480 -11.59 -4.18 1.87
CA TRP A 480 -11.96 -3.81 3.23
C TRP A 480 -10.97 -4.32 4.28
N VAL A 481 -10.53 -5.58 4.16
CA VAL A 481 -9.54 -6.16 5.08
C VAL A 481 -8.21 -5.39 5.01
N CYS A 482 -7.69 -5.16 3.79
CA CYS A 482 -6.45 -4.39 3.61
C CYS A 482 -6.60 -2.95 4.12
N GLY A 483 -7.75 -2.32 3.83
CA GLY A 483 -8.06 -0.96 4.27
C GLY A 483 -8.11 -0.80 5.77
N ILE A 484 -8.89 -1.64 6.46
CA ILE A 484 -9.03 -1.61 7.92
C ILE A 484 -7.71 -1.95 8.59
N ALA A 485 -6.96 -2.94 8.10
CA ALA A 485 -5.68 -3.32 8.68
C ALA A 485 -4.65 -2.18 8.58
N ALA A 486 -4.49 -1.57 7.41
CA ALA A 486 -3.54 -0.47 7.21
C ALA A 486 -3.94 0.80 8.00
N ALA A 487 -5.21 1.21 7.91
CA ALA A 487 -5.71 2.38 8.62
C ALA A 487 -5.69 2.18 10.14
N GLY A 488 -6.06 0.99 10.62
CA GLY A 488 -6.03 0.64 12.05
C GLY A 488 -4.61 0.64 12.60
N LEU A 489 -3.66 0.06 11.87
CA LEU A 489 -2.23 0.10 12.24
C LEU A 489 -1.72 1.55 12.33
N TYR A 490 -2.04 2.37 11.34
CA TYR A 490 -1.61 3.76 11.33
C TYR A 490 -2.26 4.58 12.44
N PHE A 491 -3.54 4.31 12.72
CA PHE A 491 -4.25 4.96 13.80
C PHE A 491 -3.67 4.60 15.16
N ALA A 492 -3.36 3.31 15.39
CA ALA A 492 -2.69 2.86 16.60
C ALA A 492 -1.30 3.52 16.76
N ASN A 493 -0.55 3.68 15.66
CA ASN A 493 0.72 4.41 15.68
C ASN A 493 0.55 5.90 16.04
N GLY A 494 -0.49 6.57 15.51
CA GLY A 494 -0.81 7.95 15.85
C GLY A 494 -1.30 8.12 17.30
N ALA A 495 -2.01 7.13 17.84
CA ALA A 495 -2.50 7.14 19.21
C ALA A 495 -1.43 6.75 20.26
N ALA A 496 -0.32 6.15 19.83
CA ALA A 496 0.74 5.64 20.71
C ALA A 496 1.29 6.65 21.74
N PRO A 497 1.46 7.95 21.43
CA PRO A 497 1.91 8.94 22.41
C PRO A 497 1.00 9.03 23.63
N TYR A 498 -0.32 9.00 23.42
CA TYR A 498 -1.32 9.12 24.49
C TYR A 498 -1.36 7.90 25.41
N PHE A 499 -0.89 6.74 24.93
CA PHE A 499 -0.74 5.55 25.75
C PHE A 499 0.57 5.51 26.55
N GLY A 500 1.46 6.49 26.36
CA GLY A 500 2.78 6.50 26.98
C GLY A 500 3.78 5.54 26.33
N LEU A 501 3.57 5.18 25.06
CA LEU A 501 4.41 4.21 24.34
C LEU A 501 5.58 4.87 23.61
N LYS A 502 5.30 5.78 22.66
CA LYS A 502 6.33 6.45 21.85
C LYS A 502 5.81 7.77 21.31
N THR A 503 6.69 8.75 21.12
CA THR A 503 6.32 10.09 20.61
C THR A 503 6.93 10.42 19.26
N ALA A 504 8.07 9.83 18.88
CA ALA A 504 8.55 9.93 17.52
C ALA A 504 7.68 9.10 16.57
N GLN A 505 7.72 9.44 15.27
CA GLN A 505 7.06 8.67 14.23
C GLN A 505 5.54 8.53 14.41
N SER A 506 4.92 9.40 15.20
CA SER A 506 3.51 9.31 15.62
C SER A 506 2.58 10.22 14.80
N ILE A 507 3.02 10.81 13.69
CA ILE A 507 2.23 11.81 12.93
C ILE A 507 2.10 13.13 13.70
N ASN A 508 3.14 13.53 14.43
CA ASN A 508 3.18 14.79 15.17
C ASN A 508 3.44 15.99 14.22
N MET A 509 2.54 16.22 13.24
CA MET A 509 2.66 17.14 12.10
C MET A 509 2.80 18.61 12.48
N PHE A 510 3.97 19.00 13.00
CA PHE A 510 4.27 20.37 13.47
C PHE A 510 3.21 20.85 14.45
N ALA A 511 2.89 20.01 15.43
CA ALA A 511 1.77 20.27 16.31
C ALA A 511 2.15 20.93 17.62
N ASN A 512 3.43 21.23 17.90
CA ASN A 512 3.89 21.67 19.23
C ASN A 512 3.48 20.70 20.36
N LEU A 513 3.18 19.43 20.07
CA LEU A 513 2.66 18.47 21.04
C LEU A 513 3.79 17.98 21.95
N ARG A 514 3.61 18.14 23.26
CA ARG A 514 4.51 17.66 24.31
C ARG A 514 3.77 16.76 25.30
N LEU A 515 4.31 15.56 25.49
CA LEU A 515 3.73 14.50 26.32
C LEU A 515 4.74 13.84 27.27
N GLU A 516 6.01 14.25 27.20
CA GLU A 516 7.15 13.72 27.94
C GLU A 516 7.37 14.43 29.28
N GLY A 517 7.93 13.71 30.27
CA GLY A 517 8.26 14.25 31.59
C GLY A 517 7.05 14.41 32.50
N GLY A 518 6.06 13.53 32.37
CA GLY A 518 4.85 13.54 33.20
C GLY A 518 3.92 14.71 32.96
N VAL A 519 4.04 15.39 31.81
CA VAL A 519 3.17 16.51 31.43
C VAL A 519 2.42 16.24 30.14
N SER A 520 1.34 16.98 29.93
CA SER A 520 0.66 17.05 28.65
C SER A 520 0.19 18.47 28.40
N ASN A 521 0.54 19.02 27.25
CA ASN A 521 -0.01 20.30 26.79
C ASN A 521 -1.31 20.12 25.97
N HIS A 522 -1.76 18.88 25.77
CA HIS A 522 -2.96 18.57 25.00
C HIS A 522 -4.24 19.01 25.73
N ALA A 523 -5.10 19.78 25.07
CA ALA A 523 -6.25 20.40 25.73
C ALA A 523 -7.33 19.40 26.16
N VAL A 524 -7.42 18.23 25.49
CA VAL A 524 -8.38 17.16 25.85
C VAL A 524 -7.77 16.13 26.81
N PHE A 525 -6.45 15.93 26.74
CA PHE A 525 -5.73 14.88 27.47
C PHE A 525 -4.72 15.55 28.40
N GLY A 526 -5.17 16.39 29.33
CA GLY A 526 -4.29 17.21 30.17
C GLY A 526 -3.49 16.44 31.23
N ASN A 527 -3.83 15.18 31.49
CA ASN A 527 -3.04 14.31 32.37
C ASN A 527 -1.85 13.72 31.61
N ALA A 528 -0.83 13.27 32.36
CA ALA A 528 0.26 12.51 31.79
C ALA A 528 -0.25 11.28 31.01
N PRO A 529 0.37 10.92 29.88
CA PRO A 529 0.02 9.74 29.10
C PRO A 529 0.10 8.43 29.89
N GLY A 530 -0.69 7.43 29.51
CA GLY A 530 -0.69 6.12 30.15
C GLY A 530 -1.59 5.10 29.44
N PRO A 531 -1.49 3.80 29.77
CA PRO A 531 -0.97 3.26 31.03
C PRO A 531 0.53 2.93 31.01
N PHE A 532 1.22 3.04 29.87
CA PHE A 532 2.65 2.77 29.80
C PHE A 532 3.45 3.97 30.29
N THR A 533 4.61 3.73 30.88
CA THR A 533 5.38 4.74 31.62
C THR A 533 6.64 5.21 30.88
N TYR A 534 6.80 4.89 29.60
CA TYR A 534 8.03 5.23 28.86
C TYR A 534 8.27 6.74 28.75
N LEU A 535 7.22 7.56 28.83
CA LEU A 535 7.30 9.02 28.73
C LEU A 535 7.53 9.72 30.08
N ASN A 536 7.53 9.00 31.20
CA ASN A 536 7.60 9.62 32.52
C ASN A 536 8.96 10.23 32.81
N ASP A 537 10.01 9.49 32.44
CA ASP A 537 11.38 9.80 32.84
C ASP A 537 12.15 10.43 31.68
N VAL A 538 12.63 11.65 31.93
CA VAL A 538 13.37 12.46 30.96
C VAL A 538 14.67 12.91 31.62
N ALA A 539 15.80 12.63 30.97
CA ALA A 539 17.13 12.92 31.44
C ALA A 539 17.71 14.16 30.74
N GLU A 540 18.13 15.14 31.53
CA GLU A 540 18.88 16.31 31.07
C GLU A 540 20.38 16.02 31.14
N ILE A 541 21.05 16.00 29.98
CA ILE A 541 22.46 15.63 29.89
C ILE A 541 23.34 16.77 30.41
N THR A 542 24.10 16.50 31.47
CA THR A 542 25.05 17.47 32.04
C THR A 542 26.46 17.29 31.49
N GLU A 543 26.88 16.06 31.22
CA GLU A 543 28.20 15.72 30.68
C GLU A 543 28.13 14.38 29.95
N ALA A 544 28.86 14.20 28.85
CA ALA A 544 28.94 12.93 28.15
C ALA A 544 30.33 12.78 27.51
N ASP A 545 31.04 11.72 27.89
CA ASP A 545 32.36 11.41 27.38
C ASP A 545 32.25 10.74 26.00
N ASP A 546 33.01 11.24 25.03
CA ASP A 546 33.15 10.65 23.68
C ASP A 546 31.85 10.34 22.92
N SER A 547 30.74 11.04 23.23
CA SER A 547 29.46 10.89 22.52
C SER A 547 29.00 12.18 21.84
N TYR A 548 29.15 12.26 20.50
CA TYR A 548 28.61 13.39 19.74
C TYR A 548 27.08 13.52 19.89
N PHE A 549 26.37 12.39 19.89
CA PHE A 549 24.91 12.33 20.02
C PHE A 549 24.41 12.98 21.31
N LEU A 550 24.92 12.56 22.48
CA LEU A 550 24.48 13.11 23.77
C LEU A 550 24.95 14.56 23.97
N ASN A 551 26.13 14.89 23.44
CA ASN A 551 26.62 16.28 23.46
C ASN A 551 25.79 17.22 22.56
N ASP A 552 25.14 16.71 21.51
CA ASP A 552 24.19 17.50 20.71
C ASP A 552 22.94 17.86 21.52
N TYR A 553 22.36 16.91 22.28
CA TYR A 553 21.24 17.18 23.19
C TYR A 553 21.58 18.29 24.18
N LYS A 554 22.72 18.17 24.86
CA LYS A 554 23.21 19.21 25.79
C LYS A 554 23.38 20.57 25.10
N ARG A 555 24.04 20.60 23.93
CA ARG A 555 24.29 21.84 23.18
C ARG A 555 23.01 22.55 22.78
N ARG A 556 21.97 21.78 22.43
CA ARG A 556 20.67 22.29 22.01
C ARG A 556 19.72 22.58 23.17
N GLY A 557 20.10 22.28 24.41
CA GLY A 557 19.23 22.41 25.58
C GLY A 557 18.08 21.41 25.59
N PHE A 558 18.26 20.27 24.93
CA PHE A 558 17.27 19.20 24.86
C PHE A 558 17.55 18.14 25.92
N ALA A 559 16.47 17.60 26.47
CA ALA A 559 16.50 16.40 27.28
C ALA A 559 16.10 15.18 26.45
N ILE A 560 16.49 14.00 26.93
CA ILE A 560 16.26 12.73 26.25
C ILE A 560 15.34 11.84 27.10
N VAL A 561 14.39 11.15 26.49
CA VAL A 561 13.59 10.16 27.21
C VAL A 561 14.51 9.05 27.72
N TYR A 562 14.36 8.66 28.98
CA TYR A 562 15.28 7.73 29.66
C TYR A 562 15.47 6.42 28.89
N TYR A 563 14.41 5.90 28.27
CA TYR A 563 14.48 4.73 27.39
C TYR A 563 15.50 4.90 26.24
N ASP A 564 15.47 6.03 25.53
CA ASP A 564 16.40 6.28 24.42
C ASP A 564 17.84 6.50 24.93
N LEU A 565 18.00 7.06 26.14
CA LEU A 565 19.30 7.18 26.79
C LEU A 565 19.92 5.80 27.08
N ILE A 566 19.21 4.92 27.78
CA ILE A 566 19.73 3.58 28.11
C ILE A 566 19.88 2.70 26.86
N ALA A 567 19.04 2.89 25.84
CA ALA A 567 19.20 2.22 24.56
C ALA A 567 20.48 2.66 23.83
N HIS A 568 20.84 3.95 23.90
CA HIS A 568 22.09 4.48 23.36
C HIS A 568 23.31 3.94 24.12
N LEU A 569 23.25 3.85 25.45
CA LEU A 569 24.31 3.23 26.26
C LEU A 569 24.47 1.74 25.96
N ALA A 570 23.37 1.01 25.77
CA ALA A 570 23.41 -0.41 25.39
C ALA A 570 24.14 -0.66 24.06
N ASP A 571 24.02 0.27 23.11
CA ASP A 571 24.74 0.19 21.81
C ASP A 571 26.19 0.68 21.90
N ASN A 572 26.52 1.48 22.93
CA ASN A 572 27.82 2.14 23.09
C ASN A 572 28.32 1.95 24.55
N PRO A 573 28.75 0.72 24.92
CA PRO A 573 29.05 0.38 26.31
C PRO A 573 30.24 1.16 26.90
N ASP A 574 31.11 1.72 26.05
CA ASP A 574 32.27 2.52 26.45
C ASP A 574 31.92 3.99 26.77
N VAL A 575 30.71 4.45 26.44
CA VAL A 575 30.25 5.82 26.71
C VAL A 575 29.83 5.94 28.17
N ALA A 576 30.36 6.96 28.85
CA ALA A 576 29.90 7.38 30.17
C ALA A 576 29.16 8.72 30.08
N VAL A 577 28.09 8.87 30.85
CA VAL A 577 27.21 10.03 30.84
C VAL A 577 26.83 10.46 32.25
N SER A 578 26.83 11.77 32.49
CA SER A 578 26.23 12.39 33.66
C SER A 578 24.97 13.14 33.24
N TYR A 579 23.91 12.98 34.01
CA TYR A 579 22.61 13.57 33.72
C TYR A 579 21.82 13.86 34.99
N THR A 580 20.81 14.72 34.88
CA THR A 580 19.81 14.90 35.92
C THR A 580 18.47 14.35 35.46
N MET A 581 17.77 13.65 36.35
CA MET A 581 16.46 13.05 36.06
C MET A 581 15.66 13.05 37.37
N ASN A 582 14.41 13.52 37.32
CA ASN A 582 13.52 13.59 38.49
C ASN A 582 14.13 14.32 39.70
N GLY A 583 14.95 15.35 39.45
CA GLY A 583 15.64 16.12 40.51
C GLY A 583 16.82 15.40 41.17
N GLN A 584 17.19 14.21 40.69
CA GLN A 584 18.38 13.47 41.12
C GLN A 584 19.50 13.62 40.09
N SER A 585 20.74 13.75 40.58
CA SER A 585 21.93 13.81 39.73
C SER A 585 22.61 12.45 39.68
N PHE A 586 22.91 12.00 38.46
CA PHE A 586 23.62 10.78 38.17
C PHE A 586 24.94 11.17 37.50
N THR A 587 26.06 10.66 38.01
CA THR A 587 27.39 11.07 37.57
C THR A 587 28.14 9.87 37.02
N ASN A 588 28.71 10.02 35.83
CA ASN A 588 29.59 9.04 35.18
C ASN A 588 28.96 7.64 35.09
N ILE A 589 27.71 7.57 34.64
CA ILE A 589 26.96 6.33 34.44
C ILE A 589 27.31 5.72 33.09
N SER A 590 27.61 4.43 33.09
CA SER A 590 27.87 3.61 31.90
C SER A 590 26.76 2.56 31.69
N ALA A 591 26.82 1.81 30.58
CA ALA A 591 25.91 0.70 30.33
C ALA A 591 25.93 -0.36 31.45
N ALA A 592 27.08 -0.60 32.08
CA ALA A 592 27.22 -1.58 33.16
C ALA A 592 26.43 -1.19 34.42
N ASP A 593 26.34 0.12 34.71
CA ASP A 593 25.66 0.64 35.90
C ASP A 593 24.13 0.52 35.78
N VAL A 594 23.60 0.57 34.55
CA VAL A 594 22.15 0.49 34.25
C VAL A 594 21.77 -0.82 33.54
N GLN A 595 22.60 -1.87 33.65
CA GLN A 595 22.36 -3.13 32.93
C GLN A 595 21.00 -3.76 33.29
N GLY A 596 20.56 -3.64 34.54
CA GLY A 596 19.25 -4.13 34.97
C GLY A 596 18.09 -3.45 34.24
N ASP A 597 18.20 -2.14 33.99
CA ASP A 597 17.19 -1.37 33.26
C ASP A 597 17.25 -1.65 31.76
N ILE A 598 18.45 -1.85 31.21
CA ILE A 598 18.64 -2.29 29.82
C ILE A 598 17.93 -3.63 29.60
N ASP A 599 18.18 -4.62 30.46
CA ASP A 599 17.60 -5.97 30.33
C ASP A 599 16.07 -5.96 30.53
N ALA A 600 15.56 -5.06 31.37
CA ALA A 600 14.13 -4.97 31.68
C ALA A 600 13.33 -4.17 30.64
N MET A 601 13.91 -3.11 30.08
CA MET A 601 13.16 -2.13 29.28
C MET A 601 13.53 -2.13 27.80
N VAL A 602 14.82 -2.29 27.46
CA VAL A 602 15.30 -2.05 26.10
C VAL A 602 14.90 -3.20 25.17
N HIS A 603 14.13 -2.87 24.13
CA HIS A 603 13.66 -3.85 23.16
C HIS A 603 14.79 -4.29 22.21
N HIS A 604 14.57 -5.41 21.51
CA HIS A 604 15.44 -5.87 20.44
C HIS A 604 15.72 -4.77 19.39
N PRO A 605 16.95 -4.64 18.84
CA PRO A 605 17.33 -3.54 17.95
C PRO A 605 16.38 -3.27 16.78
N PHE A 606 15.77 -4.32 16.23
CA PHE A 606 14.75 -4.18 15.18
C PHE A 606 13.49 -3.43 15.63
N ILE A 607 13.01 -3.67 16.85
CA ILE A 607 11.84 -2.98 17.41
C ILE A 607 12.18 -1.53 17.68
N ARG A 608 13.37 -1.28 18.26
CA ARG A 608 13.83 0.07 18.59
C ARG A 608 13.72 1.00 17.40
N LYS A 609 14.10 0.57 16.18
CA LYS A 609 13.96 1.34 14.92
C LYS A 609 12.58 2.00 14.68
N TRP A 610 11.52 1.46 15.28
CA TRP A 610 10.12 1.92 15.16
C TRP A 610 9.53 2.42 16.48
N PHE A 611 10.31 2.35 17.56
CA PHE A 611 9.94 2.66 18.94
C PHE A 611 10.97 3.62 19.53
N HIS A 612 10.73 4.91 19.28
CA HIS A 612 11.62 6.03 19.61
C HIS A 612 10.83 7.23 20.09
N PHE A 613 11.53 8.18 20.70
CA PHE A 613 10.94 9.36 21.31
C PHE A 613 11.45 10.63 20.61
N GLN A 614 10.65 11.69 20.67
CA GLN A 614 11.11 13.00 20.24
C GLN A 614 12.11 13.54 21.27
N PRO A 615 13.11 14.34 20.84
CA PRO A 615 13.88 15.16 21.76
C PRO A 615 12.94 16.05 22.59
N VAL A 616 13.18 16.15 23.89
CA VAL A 616 12.30 16.88 24.81
C VAL A 616 12.87 18.27 25.06
N GLN A 617 12.15 19.31 24.69
CA GLN A 617 12.56 20.67 25.00
C GLN A 617 12.15 21.01 26.42
N LEU A 618 13.08 21.49 27.24
CA LEU A 618 12.76 21.81 28.64
C LEU A 618 12.06 23.17 28.76
N GLU A 619 12.26 24.06 27.79
CA GLU A 619 11.59 25.36 27.70
C GLU A 619 10.07 25.20 27.59
N ARG A 620 9.33 26.16 28.18
CA ARG A 620 7.87 26.25 28.08
C ARG A 620 7.46 27.69 27.82
N PRO A 621 6.49 27.95 26.93
CA PRO A 621 5.75 27.01 26.05
C PRO A 621 6.64 26.25 25.03
N GLU A 622 6.18 25.09 24.53
CA GLU A 622 6.94 24.24 23.59
C GLU A 622 7.15 24.97 22.24
N PRO A 623 8.39 25.32 21.87
CA PRO A 623 8.66 26.06 20.63
C PRO A 623 8.48 25.18 19.39
N CYS A 624 8.21 25.82 18.25
CA CYS A 624 8.21 25.11 16.98
C CYS A 624 9.65 24.73 16.57
N THR A 625 9.91 23.45 16.38
CA THR A 625 11.15 22.94 15.79
C THR A 625 10.85 22.30 14.43
N LEU A 626 11.39 22.88 13.36
CA LEU A 626 11.20 22.42 11.97
C LEU A 626 12.20 21.34 11.56
#